data_AF-A0AA42L5Z6-F1
#
_entry.id   AF-A0AA42L5Z6-F1
#
_cell.length_a   1.000
_cell.length_b   1.000
_cell.length_c   1.000
_cell.angle_alpha   90.00
_cell.angle_beta   90.00
_cell.angle_gamma   90.00
#
_symmetry.space_group_name_H-M   'P 1'
#
loop_
_entity.id
_entity.type
_entity.pdbx_description
1 polymer ?
#
loop_
_entity_poly.entity_id
_entity_poly.type
_entity_poly.pdbx_seq_one_letter_code
_entity_poly.pdbx_strand_id
1 'polypeptide(L)'
;MSQSSNDSSAAPVWMQALGHPQTDRRLEVLRGIARSGSISQAARDVGVSYKAAWQAIDTLTNLAGVALVEKSVGGAGGGGARLTAAGQELLTAADALAQVRGSVMQQLRAPVAVQRLGVQTSMRNQWPCVVQQVQVAGPLALVQLRSQHAELELTARITAESAQLLGLQAGLPVLALCKATAVLVQAWQLAAQTGPVPNAWRGKVTRVAIGAIGDEVAVQTAAGVQLVGFAIAGSGLRVGRKVVVQVPESSVVLALLA
;
A
#
# COMPACT_ATOMS: atom_id res chain seq x y z
N MET A 1 27.81 -41.37 -22.08
CA MET A 1 26.48 -40.93 -21.61
C MET A 1 26.52 -40.79 -20.09
N SER A 2 26.55 -39.56 -19.59
CA SER A 2 25.97 -39.16 -18.30
C SER A 2 26.28 -37.68 -18.12
N GLN A 3 25.28 -36.85 -18.40
CA GLN A 3 25.27 -35.42 -18.08
C GLN A 3 25.37 -35.25 -16.56
N SER A 4 26.15 -34.28 -16.10
CA SER A 4 26.00 -33.67 -14.79
C SER A 4 26.11 -32.16 -14.95
N SER A 5 24.99 -31.56 -15.35
CA SER A 5 24.75 -30.12 -15.34
C SER A 5 23.86 -29.77 -14.15
N ASN A 6 24.45 -29.16 -13.12
CA ASN A 6 23.84 -28.31 -12.08
C ASN A 6 25.00 -27.90 -11.15
N ASP A 7 25.16 -26.70 -10.58
CA ASP A 7 24.19 -25.67 -10.22
C ASP A 7 24.97 -24.38 -9.82
N SER A 8 24.23 -23.29 -9.63
CA SER A 8 24.57 -22.07 -8.87
C SER A 8 25.18 -20.87 -9.63
N SER A 9 24.34 -20.15 -10.37
CA SER A 9 24.50 -18.69 -10.51
C SER A 9 23.41 -18.00 -9.69
N ALA A 10 23.50 -18.09 -8.36
CA ALA A 10 22.66 -17.31 -7.46
C ALA A 10 23.00 -15.82 -7.65
N ALA A 11 22.04 -15.03 -8.13
CA ALA A 11 22.25 -13.62 -8.38
C ALA A 11 22.55 -12.86 -7.06
N PRO A 12 23.44 -11.84 -7.07
CA PRO A 12 23.83 -11.09 -5.88
C PRO A 12 22.66 -10.40 -5.15
N VAL A 13 22.71 -10.46 -3.81
CA VAL A 13 21.73 -10.01 -2.82
C VAL A 13 21.35 -8.51 -2.91
N TRP A 14 22.15 -7.66 -3.55
CA TRP A 14 21.88 -6.22 -3.66
C TRP A 14 21.01 -5.84 -4.87
N MET A 15 20.71 -6.77 -5.79
CA MET A 15 19.80 -6.55 -6.94
C MET A 15 18.30 -6.51 -6.53
N GLN A 16 18.03 -6.65 -5.23
CA GLN A 16 16.73 -6.56 -4.57
C GLN A 16 16.21 -5.10 -4.46
N ALA A 17 16.51 -4.17 -5.38
CA ALA A 17 16.18 -2.74 -5.17
C ALA A 17 15.27 -2.01 -6.20
N LEU A 18 14.89 -2.54 -7.38
CA LEU A 18 14.34 -1.71 -8.49
C LEU A 18 13.05 -2.32 -9.15
N GLY A 19 11.94 -1.55 -9.34
CA GLY A 19 10.57 -2.02 -9.74
C GLY A 19 9.81 -1.26 -10.89
N HIS A 20 8.53 -1.66 -11.19
CA HIS A 20 7.68 -1.54 -12.44
C HIS A 20 6.46 -0.53 -12.31
N PRO A 21 5.54 -0.27 -13.30
CA PRO A 21 4.27 0.51 -13.09
C PRO A 21 2.90 -0.21 -13.02
N GLN A 22 1.97 0.43 -12.28
CA GLN A 22 0.54 0.64 -12.64
C GLN A 22 0.28 2.13 -12.94
N THR A 23 -0.72 2.45 -13.77
CA THR A 23 -1.11 3.83 -14.12
C THR A 23 -1.63 4.59 -12.88
N ASP A 24 -0.86 5.56 -12.39
CA ASP A 24 -1.26 6.40 -11.27
C ASP A 24 -2.45 7.30 -11.67
N ARG A 25 -3.64 7.01 -11.16
CA ARG A 25 -4.86 7.78 -11.47
C ARG A 25 -4.74 9.26 -11.11
N ARG A 26 -3.83 9.65 -10.21
CA ARG A 26 -3.59 11.06 -9.89
C ARG A 26 -3.00 11.80 -11.08
N LEU A 27 -2.07 11.16 -11.82
CA LEU A 27 -1.52 11.72 -13.04
C LEU A 27 -2.57 11.78 -14.15
N GLU A 28 -3.46 10.79 -14.24
CA GLU A 28 -4.59 10.82 -15.17
C GLU A 28 -5.54 11.99 -14.91
N VAL A 29 -5.77 12.36 -13.64
CA VAL A 29 -6.54 13.57 -13.29
C VAL A 29 -5.86 14.83 -13.85
N LEU A 30 -4.53 14.98 -13.68
CA LEU A 30 -3.80 16.12 -14.25
C LEU A 30 -3.86 16.13 -15.79
N ARG A 31 -3.70 14.98 -16.44
CA ARG A 31 -3.86 14.84 -17.89
C ARG A 31 -5.27 15.22 -18.35
N GLY A 32 -6.30 14.82 -17.60
CA GLY A 32 -7.70 15.18 -17.86
C GLY A 32 -7.94 16.69 -17.75
N ILE A 33 -7.33 17.36 -16.77
CA ILE A 33 -7.40 18.82 -16.62
C ILE A 33 -6.72 19.52 -17.79
N ALA A 34 -5.52 19.07 -18.20
CA ALA A 34 -4.83 19.62 -19.37
C ALA A 34 -5.67 19.55 -20.65
N ARG A 35 -6.43 18.47 -20.85
CA ARG A 35 -7.29 18.31 -22.03
C ARG A 35 -8.59 19.13 -21.97
N SER A 36 -9.24 19.14 -20.81
CA SER A 36 -10.62 19.64 -20.68
C SER A 36 -10.75 21.03 -20.08
N GLY A 37 -9.70 21.55 -19.43
CA GLY A 37 -9.76 22.79 -18.66
C GLY A 37 -10.65 22.71 -17.41
N SER A 38 -11.07 21.51 -16.99
CA SER A 38 -12.06 21.32 -15.92
C SER A 38 -11.74 20.13 -15.03
N ILE A 39 -11.72 20.37 -13.72
CA ILE A 39 -11.51 19.32 -12.71
C ILE A 39 -12.70 18.37 -12.68
N SER A 40 -13.93 18.89 -12.84
CA SER A 40 -15.14 18.06 -12.81
C SER A 40 -15.28 17.19 -14.06
N GLN A 41 -14.79 17.65 -15.22
CA GLN A 41 -14.71 16.82 -16.41
C GLN A 41 -13.60 15.78 -16.28
N ALA A 42 -12.40 16.18 -15.85
CA ALA A 42 -11.30 15.24 -15.62
C ALA A 42 -11.66 14.12 -14.64
N ALA A 43 -12.35 14.43 -13.53
CA ALA A 43 -12.82 13.44 -12.57
C ALA A 43 -13.74 12.39 -13.22
N ARG A 44 -14.71 12.84 -14.04
CA ARG A 44 -15.64 11.97 -14.77
C ARG A 44 -14.91 11.09 -15.77
N ASP A 45 -13.98 11.66 -16.53
CA ASP A 45 -13.21 10.94 -17.56
C ASP A 45 -12.32 9.85 -16.96
N VAL A 46 -11.74 10.09 -15.78
CA VAL A 46 -10.88 9.14 -15.07
C VAL A 46 -11.69 8.11 -14.26
N GLY A 47 -12.99 8.35 -14.06
CA GLY A 47 -13.86 7.49 -13.27
C GLY A 47 -13.64 7.61 -11.75
N VAL A 48 -13.30 8.81 -11.27
CA VAL A 48 -13.14 9.12 -9.85
C VAL A 48 -14.12 10.21 -9.41
N SER A 49 -14.42 10.28 -8.11
CA SER A 49 -15.25 11.36 -7.60
C SER A 49 -14.54 12.72 -7.75
N TYR A 50 -15.31 13.81 -7.83
CA TYR A 50 -14.76 15.17 -7.83
C TYR A 50 -13.88 15.43 -6.61
N LYS A 51 -14.24 14.88 -5.44
CA LYS A 51 -13.44 14.96 -4.22
C LYS A 51 -12.12 14.20 -4.33
N ALA A 52 -12.12 13.01 -4.93
CA ALA A 52 -10.89 12.26 -5.21
C ALA A 52 -9.97 13.00 -6.20
N ALA A 53 -10.53 13.67 -7.21
CA ALA A 53 -9.75 14.50 -8.13
C ALA A 53 -9.08 15.69 -7.40
N TRP A 54 -9.77 16.36 -6.49
CA TRP A 54 -9.13 17.36 -5.60
C TRP A 54 -8.02 16.75 -4.76
N GLN A 55 -8.27 15.62 -4.11
CA GLN A 55 -7.25 14.95 -3.31
C GLN A 55 -6.03 14.53 -4.13
N ALA A 56 -6.20 14.15 -5.40
CA ALA A 56 -5.10 13.89 -6.32
C ALA A 56 -4.24 15.14 -6.56
N ILE A 57 -4.88 16.29 -6.84
CA ILE A 57 -4.21 17.57 -7.05
C ILE A 57 -3.44 17.99 -5.79
N ASP A 58 -4.08 17.93 -4.63
CA ASP A 58 -3.47 18.31 -3.35
C ASP A 58 -2.27 17.41 -3.02
N THR A 59 -2.42 16.10 -3.22
CA THR A 59 -1.35 15.14 -2.98
C THR A 59 -0.15 15.40 -3.89
N LEU A 60 -0.37 15.58 -5.19
CA LEU A 60 0.72 15.84 -6.14
C LEU A 60 1.35 17.21 -5.90
N THR A 61 0.57 18.22 -5.53
CA THR A 61 1.06 19.55 -5.16
C THR A 61 1.97 19.48 -3.93
N ASN A 62 1.57 18.76 -2.89
CA ASN A 62 2.40 18.56 -1.69
C ASN A 62 3.70 17.81 -2.00
N LEU A 63 3.66 16.83 -2.90
CA LEU A 63 4.85 16.10 -3.34
C LEU A 63 5.78 16.96 -4.19
N ALA A 64 5.23 17.84 -5.04
CA ALA A 64 6.00 18.74 -5.89
C ALA A 64 6.55 19.97 -5.15
N GLY A 65 5.94 20.35 -4.02
CA GLY A 65 6.28 21.57 -3.28
C GLY A 65 5.83 22.87 -3.96
N VAL A 66 5.15 22.78 -5.11
CA VAL A 66 4.66 23.92 -5.90
C VAL A 66 3.28 23.59 -6.49
N ALA A 67 2.47 24.63 -6.74
CA ALA A 67 1.15 24.46 -7.33
C ALA A 67 1.23 23.88 -8.75
N LEU A 68 0.49 22.80 -9.01
CA LEU A 68 0.45 22.12 -10.31
C LEU A 68 -0.75 22.54 -11.16
N VAL A 69 -1.77 23.14 -10.54
CA VAL A 69 -3.01 23.58 -11.19
C VAL A 69 -3.35 24.98 -10.71
N GLU A 70 -3.64 25.87 -11.65
CA GLU A 70 -4.22 27.18 -11.42
C GLU A 70 -5.71 27.16 -11.72
N LYS A 71 -6.51 27.78 -10.84
CA LYS A 71 -7.94 28.00 -11.09
C LYS A 71 -8.09 29.33 -11.83
N SER A 72 -8.82 29.34 -12.93
CA SER A 72 -9.30 30.61 -13.50
C SER A 72 -10.57 31.02 -12.76
N VAL A 73 -10.59 32.26 -12.27
CA VAL A 73 -11.80 32.85 -11.69
C VAL A 73 -12.76 33.13 -12.84
N GLY A 74 -13.85 32.36 -12.93
CA GLY A 74 -14.87 32.54 -13.95
C GLY A 74 -16.18 33.00 -13.32
N GLY A 75 -16.75 34.08 -13.86
CA GLY A 75 -18.09 34.59 -13.54
C GLY A 75 -19.21 33.62 -13.98
N ALA A 76 -20.31 34.13 -14.54
CA ALA A 76 -21.57 33.40 -14.74
C ALA A 76 -21.51 32.03 -15.47
N GLY A 77 -20.39 31.66 -16.11
CA GLY A 77 -20.15 30.35 -16.74
C GLY A 77 -19.29 29.35 -15.95
N GLY A 78 -18.85 29.70 -14.74
CA GLY A 78 -18.01 28.87 -13.87
C GLY A 78 -16.49 29.06 -14.07
N GLY A 79 -15.72 28.83 -13.00
CA GLY A 79 -14.25 28.86 -13.04
C GLY A 79 -13.67 27.63 -13.72
N GLY A 80 -12.57 27.82 -14.45
CA GLY A 80 -11.81 26.75 -15.10
C GLY A 80 -10.59 26.34 -14.30
N ALA A 81 -9.89 25.32 -14.78
CA ALA A 81 -8.62 24.85 -14.24
C ALA A 81 -7.62 24.65 -15.35
N ARG A 82 -6.40 25.16 -15.20
CA ARG A 82 -5.30 24.94 -16.14
C ARG A 82 -4.07 24.43 -15.40
N LEU A 83 -3.26 23.61 -16.06
CA LEU A 83 -1.96 23.24 -15.48
C LEU A 83 -1.06 24.47 -15.40
N THR A 84 -0.23 24.51 -14.35
CA THR A 84 0.92 25.42 -14.31
C THR A 84 2.04 24.89 -15.22
N ALA A 85 3.08 25.70 -15.43
CA ALA A 85 4.30 25.23 -16.08
C ALA A 85 4.87 23.98 -15.37
N ALA A 86 4.93 24.00 -14.04
CA ALA A 86 5.36 22.86 -13.23
C ALA A 86 4.44 21.63 -13.40
N GLY A 87 3.12 21.84 -13.52
CA GLY A 87 2.17 20.76 -13.83
C GLY A 87 2.45 20.08 -15.17
N GLN A 88 2.79 20.86 -16.20
CA GLN A 88 3.13 20.34 -17.53
C GLN A 88 4.49 19.62 -17.55
N GLU A 89 5.49 20.17 -16.85
CA GLU A 89 6.80 19.54 -16.66
C GLU A 89 6.68 18.19 -15.95
N LEU A 90 5.86 18.11 -14.89
CA LEU A 90 5.61 16.86 -14.16
C LEU A 90 5.05 15.77 -15.08
N LEU A 91 4.06 16.10 -15.93
CA LEU A 91 3.49 15.13 -16.87
C LEU A 91 4.52 14.66 -17.89
N THR A 92 5.31 15.58 -18.43
CA THR A 92 6.37 15.28 -19.39
C THR A 92 7.42 14.34 -18.78
N ALA A 93 7.86 14.63 -17.56
CA ALA A 93 8.81 13.80 -16.83
C ALA A 93 8.23 12.41 -16.49
N ALA A 94 6.95 12.36 -16.08
CA ALA A 94 6.26 11.10 -15.78
C ALA A 94 6.14 10.19 -17.01
N ASP A 95 5.85 10.75 -18.18
CA ASP A 95 5.77 10.02 -19.45
C ASP A 95 7.14 9.47 -19.85
N ALA A 96 8.19 10.30 -19.78
CA ALA A 96 9.56 9.88 -20.06
C ALA A 96 10.01 8.74 -19.13
N LEU A 97 9.74 8.86 -17.83
CA LEU A 97 10.07 7.82 -16.85
C LEU A 97 9.29 6.52 -17.11
N ALA A 98 8.01 6.61 -17.46
CA ALA A 98 7.21 5.45 -17.79
C ALA A 98 7.74 4.71 -19.04
N GLN A 99 8.18 5.46 -20.06
CA GLN A 99 8.78 4.90 -21.28
C GLN A 99 10.10 4.18 -20.98
N VAL A 100 11.02 4.83 -20.26
CA VAL A 100 12.33 4.24 -19.90
C VAL A 100 12.13 3.00 -19.03
N ARG A 101 11.24 3.05 -18.03
CA ARG A 101 10.96 1.89 -17.20
C ARG A 101 10.36 0.74 -18.02
N GLY A 102 9.42 1.03 -18.93
CA GLY A 102 8.83 0.03 -19.80
C GLY A 102 9.88 -0.70 -20.67
N SER A 103 10.81 0.04 -21.27
CA SER A 103 11.86 -0.54 -22.10
C SER A 103 12.85 -1.40 -21.29
N VAL A 104 13.26 -0.93 -20.10
CA VAL A 104 14.12 -1.69 -19.19
C VAL A 104 13.42 -2.98 -18.73
N MET A 105 12.15 -2.89 -18.34
CA MET A 105 11.40 -4.06 -17.88
C MET A 105 11.19 -5.10 -18.97
N GLN A 106 11.02 -4.69 -20.23
CA GLN A 106 10.95 -5.60 -21.37
C GLN A 106 12.29 -6.32 -21.62
N GLN A 107 13.41 -5.65 -21.39
CA GLN A 107 14.75 -6.23 -21.54
C GLN A 107 15.07 -7.25 -20.44
N LEU A 108 14.54 -7.06 -19.23
CA LEU A 108 14.96 -7.83 -18.05
C LEU A 108 14.45 -9.28 -17.99
N ARG A 109 13.50 -9.74 -18.83
CA ARG A 109 12.90 -11.11 -18.82
C ARG A 109 12.78 -11.73 -17.41
N ALA A 110 12.42 -10.94 -16.42
CA ALA A 110 12.61 -11.32 -15.03
C ALA A 110 11.35 -12.00 -14.46
N PRO A 111 11.49 -13.04 -13.61
CA PRO A 111 10.35 -13.71 -13.01
C PRO A 111 9.49 -12.76 -12.15
N VAL A 112 8.20 -13.05 -12.03
CA VAL A 112 7.14 -12.28 -11.33
C VAL A 112 7.52 -11.76 -9.93
N ALA A 113 8.51 -12.39 -9.27
CA ALA A 113 9.07 -11.95 -7.99
C ALA A 113 9.79 -10.58 -8.05
N VAL A 114 10.25 -10.14 -9.23
CA VAL A 114 10.89 -8.83 -9.48
C VAL A 114 9.94 -7.64 -9.23
N GLN A 115 8.64 -7.88 -9.18
CA GLN A 115 7.59 -6.84 -9.11
C GLN A 115 7.37 -6.24 -7.71
N ARG A 116 8.22 -6.54 -6.70
CA ARG A 116 7.87 -6.29 -5.29
C ARG A 116 8.83 -5.41 -4.49
N LEU A 117 9.72 -4.71 -5.16
CA LEU A 117 10.72 -3.85 -4.53
C LEU A 117 10.17 -2.44 -4.28
N GLY A 118 8.94 -2.41 -3.77
CA GLY A 118 8.16 -1.20 -3.58
C GLY A 118 8.36 -0.63 -2.18
N VAL A 119 9.03 0.52 -2.13
CA VAL A 119 9.01 1.50 -1.03
C VAL A 119 9.71 1.06 0.27
N GLN A 120 10.82 1.73 0.60
CA GLN A 120 11.37 1.69 1.96
C GLN A 120 10.44 2.48 2.89
N THR A 121 9.91 1.82 3.92
CA THR A 121 9.01 2.44 4.89
C THR A 121 9.41 2.09 6.31
N SER A 122 8.97 2.91 7.27
CA SER A 122 9.04 2.57 8.70
C SER A 122 7.99 1.53 9.14
N MET A 123 7.12 1.08 8.23
CA MET A 123 6.13 0.05 8.51
C MET A 123 6.81 -1.32 8.41
N ARG A 124 7.06 -1.93 9.56
CA ARG A 124 7.80 -3.21 9.67
C ARG A 124 6.95 -4.44 9.35
N ASN A 125 5.64 -4.28 9.25
CA ASN A 125 4.76 -5.34 8.82
C ASN A 125 4.35 -5.06 7.39
N GLN A 126 4.76 -5.92 6.46
CA GLN A 126 4.50 -5.76 5.03
C GLN A 126 4.10 -7.12 4.45
N TRP A 127 2.91 -7.19 3.87
CA TRP A 127 2.34 -8.43 3.37
C TRP A 127 1.86 -8.23 1.93
N PRO A 128 2.45 -8.95 0.95
CA PRO A 128 1.91 -9.01 -0.40
C PRO A 128 0.55 -9.68 -0.39
N CYS A 129 -0.46 -8.97 -0.90
CA CYS A 129 -1.85 -9.40 -0.87
C CYS A 129 -2.52 -9.25 -2.24
N VAL A 130 -3.68 -9.87 -2.37
CA VAL A 130 -4.62 -9.64 -3.47
C VAL A 130 -5.93 -9.15 -2.87
N VAL A 131 -6.48 -8.09 -3.44
CA VAL A 131 -7.81 -7.57 -3.09
C VAL A 131 -8.85 -8.63 -3.44
N GLN A 132 -9.66 -9.02 -2.46
CA GLN A 132 -10.79 -9.93 -2.64
C GLN A 132 -12.06 -9.14 -2.92
N GLN A 133 -12.31 -8.11 -2.12
CA GLN A 133 -13.50 -7.29 -2.22
C GLN A 133 -13.21 -5.86 -1.76
N VAL A 134 -13.88 -4.90 -2.38
CA VAL A 134 -13.92 -3.50 -1.94
C VAL A 134 -15.37 -3.13 -1.68
N GLN A 135 -15.69 -2.70 -0.46
CA GLN A 135 -17.01 -2.24 -0.07
C GLN A 135 -16.92 -0.76 0.33
N VAL A 136 -17.61 0.11 -0.40
CA VAL A 136 -17.63 1.55 -0.12
C VAL A 136 -18.88 1.88 0.68
N ALA A 137 -18.71 2.54 1.82
CA ALA A 137 -19.78 2.97 2.72
C ALA A 137 -19.56 4.44 3.09
N GLY A 138 -20.20 5.35 2.35
CA GLY A 138 -20.04 6.80 2.54
C GLY A 138 -18.57 7.24 2.36
N PRO A 139 -17.93 7.87 3.36
CA PRO A 139 -16.54 8.33 3.26
C PRO A 139 -15.49 7.21 3.43
N LEU A 140 -15.91 6.00 3.80
CA LEU A 140 -15.02 4.89 4.10
C LEU A 140 -15.10 3.80 3.02
N ALA A 141 -14.00 3.06 2.87
CA ALA A 141 -13.95 1.81 2.12
C ALA A 141 -13.33 0.71 2.99
N LEU A 142 -14.02 -0.44 3.06
CA LEU A 142 -13.49 -1.67 3.62
C LEU A 142 -12.94 -2.53 2.48
N VAL A 143 -11.66 -2.87 2.58
CA VAL A 143 -10.93 -3.66 1.57
C VAL A 143 -10.54 -4.98 2.20
N GLN A 144 -11.14 -6.06 1.73
CA GLN A 144 -10.78 -7.42 2.14
C GLN A 144 -9.61 -7.91 1.28
N LEU A 145 -8.62 -8.51 1.94
CA LEU A 145 -7.34 -8.86 1.36
C LEU A 145 -7.00 -10.30 1.73
N ARG A 146 -6.38 -11.01 0.81
CA ARG A 146 -5.77 -12.32 1.06
C ARG A 146 -4.28 -12.26 0.80
N SER A 147 -3.48 -12.76 1.74
CA SER A 147 -2.04 -12.92 1.54
C SER A 147 -1.75 -13.84 0.36
N GLN A 148 -0.71 -13.51 -0.40
CA GLN A 148 -0.28 -14.33 -1.54
C GLN A 148 0.56 -15.54 -1.12
N HIS A 149 1.12 -15.52 0.10
CA HIS A 149 2.12 -16.49 0.55
C HIS A 149 1.68 -17.31 1.76
N ALA A 150 0.48 -17.05 2.28
CA ALA A 150 -0.03 -17.68 3.49
C ALA A 150 -1.56 -17.66 3.52
N GLU A 151 -2.16 -18.56 4.29
CA GLU A 151 -3.59 -18.56 4.61
C GLU A 151 -3.90 -17.47 5.66
N LEU A 152 -3.68 -16.21 5.27
CA LEU A 152 -3.96 -15.04 6.08
C LEU A 152 -4.90 -14.11 5.30
N GLU A 153 -6.03 -13.81 5.92
CA GLU A 153 -6.98 -12.81 5.45
C GLU A 153 -6.97 -11.62 6.41
N LEU A 154 -7.06 -10.42 5.84
CA LEU A 154 -7.10 -9.18 6.59
C LEU A 154 -8.00 -8.14 5.91
N THR A 155 -8.52 -7.21 6.69
CA THR A 155 -9.34 -6.08 6.23
C THR A 155 -8.61 -4.78 6.49
N ALA A 156 -8.54 -3.92 5.47
CA ALA A 156 -8.09 -2.55 5.61
C ALA A 156 -9.29 -1.60 5.55
N ARG A 157 -9.31 -0.59 6.43
CA ARG A 157 -10.31 0.47 6.41
C ARG A 157 -9.65 1.78 5.99
N ILE A 158 -9.92 2.20 4.75
CA ILE A 158 -9.34 3.39 4.12
C ILE A 158 -10.42 4.39 3.72
N THR A 159 -10.04 5.54 3.15
CA THR A 159 -11.03 6.48 2.60
C THR A 159 -11.55 6.01 1.25
N ALA A 160 -12.79 6.35 0.93
CA ALA A 160 -13.39 6.04 -0.37
C ALA A 160 -12.56 6.62 -1.53
N GLU A 161 -12.02 7.82 -1.35
CA GLU A 161 -11.16 8.48 -2.34
C GLU A 161 -9.84 7.74 -2.53
N SER A 162 -9.25 7.19 -1.46
CA SER A 162 -8.03 6.39 -1.56
C SER A 162 -8.27 5.12 -2.37
N ALA A 163 -9.40 4.42 -2.12
CA ALA A 163 -9.78 3.26 -2.93
C ALA A 163 -9.97 3.62 -4.42
N GLN A 164 -10.60 4.77 -4.69
CA GLN A 164 -10.80 5.28 -6.05
C GLN A 164 -9.48 5.65 -6.74
N LEU A 165 -8.58 6.36 -6.06
CA LEU A 165 -7.30 6.79 -6.62
C LEU A 165 -6.33 5.64 -6.83
N LEU A 166 -6.34 4.64 -5.95
CA LEU A 166 -5.56 3.41 -6.13
C LEU A 166 -6.22 2.44 -7.13
N GLY A 167 -7.45 2.69 -7.57
CA GLY A 167 -8.18 1.81 -8.47
C GLY A 167 -8.41 0.40 -7.92
N LEU A 168 -8.63 0.30 -6.61
CA LEU A 168 -8.79 -1.00 -5.95
C LEU A 168 -10.02 -1.74 -6.47
N GLN A 169 -9.81 -2.98 -6.86
CA GLN A 169 -10.84 -3.91 -7.32
C GLN A 169 -10.40 -5.34 -7.03
N ALA A 170 -11.35 -6.28 -7.02
CA ALA A 170 -11.05 -7.70 -6.82
C ALA A 170 -9.98 -8.19 -7.82
N GLY A 171 -9.04 -9.02 -7.34
CA GLY A 171 -7.91 -9.53 -8.13
C GLY A 171 -6.70 -8.60 -8.21
N LEU A 172 -6.80 -7.34 -7.76
CA LEU A 172 -5.67 -6.41 -7.82
C LEU A 172 -4.59 -6.78 -6.79
N PRO A 173 -3.32 -7.00 -7.20
CA PRO A 173 -2.23 -7.21 -6.26
C PRO A 173 -1.85 -5.89 -5.58
N VAL A 174 -1.70 -5.93 -4.26
CA VAL A 174 -1.34 -4.79 -3.41
C VAL A 174 -0.35 -5.20 -2.34
N LEU A 175 0.37 -4.23 -1.79
CA LEU A 175 1.16 -4.39 -0.57
C LEU A 175 0.38 -3.82 0.62
N ALA A 176 0.00 -4.69 1.56
CA ALA A 176 -0.55 -4.26 2.84
C ALA A 176 0.59 -3.93 3.81
N LEU A 177 0.55 -2.74 4.38
CA LEU A 177 1.58 -2.20 5.25
C LEU A 177 0.97 -1.85 6.61
N CYS A 178 1.65 -2.15 7.70
CA CYS A 178 1.23 -1.75 9.03
C CYS A 178 2.41 -1.37 9.93
N LYS A 179 2.25 -0.29 10.68
CA LYS A 179 3.24 0.14 11.66
C LYS A 179 3.26 -0.85 12.83
N ALA A 180 4.44 -1.31 13.23
CA ALA A 180 4.56 -2.24 14.36
C ALA A 180 3.92 -1.71 15.65
N THR A 181 4.02 -0.40 15.90
CA THR A 181 3.42 0.24 17.08
C THR A 181 1.89 0.26 17.09
N ALA A 182 1.24 -0.08 15.98
CA ALA A 182 -0.22 -0.24 15.92
C ALA A 182 -0.66 -1.70 16.12
N VAL A 183 0.26 -2.66 16.01
CA VAL A 183 -0.02 -4.09 16.19
C VAL A 183 0.01 -4.41 17.67
N LEU A 184 -1.11 -4.86 18.21
CA LEU A 184 -1.24 -5.26 19.60
C LEU A 184 -0.89 -6.74 19.76
N VAL A 185 -0.08 -7.06 20.75
CA VAL A 185 0.28 -8.44 21.09
C VAL A 185 -0.16 -8.73 22.52
N GLN A 186 -1.00 -9.74 22.69
CA GLN A 186 -1.57 -10.12 23.98
C GLN A 186 -1.41 -11.61 24.24
N ALA A 187 -1.27 -11.98 25.51
CA ALA A 187 -1.30 -13.39 25.90
C ALA A 187 -2.64 -14.02 25.51
N TRP A 188 -2.59 -15.27 25.03
CA TRP A 188 -3.77 -15.95 24.51
C TRP A 188 -4.96 -15.96 25.48
N GLN A 189 -4.70 -16.19 26.78
CA GLN A 189 -5.79 -16.27 27.78
C GLN A 189 -6.54 -14.95 27.95
N LEU A 190 -5.85 -13.81 27.80
CA LEU A 190 -6.44 -12.49 27.93
C LEU A 190 -7.28 -12.14 26.69
N ALA A 191 -6.80 -12.51 25.50
CA ALA A 191 -7.52 -12.27 24.25
C ALA A 191 -8.80 -13.11 24.10
N ALA A 192 -8.97 -14.19 24.86
CA ALA A 192 -10.20 -14.98 24.85
C ALA A 192 -11.42 -14.21 25.42
N GLN A 193 -11.19 -13.09 26.12
CA GLN A 193 -12.23 -12.30 26.78
C GLN A 193 -12.84 -11.20 25.88
N THR A 194 -12.18 -10.84 24.78
CA THR A 194 -12.56 -9.71 23.91
C THR A 194 -13.41 -10.08 22.70
N GLY A 195 -13.82 -11.34 22.57
CA GLY A 195 -14.62 -11.82 21.44
C GLY A 195 -13.86 -11.84 20.10
N PRO A 196 -14.53 -12.16 18.98
CA PRO A 196 -13.91 -12.13 17.66
C PRO A 196 -13.68 -10.67 17.23
N VAL A 197 -12.41 -10.31 17.06
CA VAL A 197 -12.00 -8.98 16.58
C VAL A 197 -11.43 -9.11 15.17
N PRO A 198 -11.72 -8.17 14.24
CA PRO A 198 -11.12 -8.19 12.91
C PRO A 198 -9.59 -8.22 12.97
N ASN A 199 -8.96 -8.88 12.00
CA ASN A 199 -7.51 -8.97 11.88
C ASN A 199 -6.81 -9.47 13.15
N ALA A 200 -7.41 -10.46 13.82
CA ALA A 200 -6.83 -11.12 14.98
C ALA A 200 -6.32 -12.51 14.59
N TRP A 201 -5.04 -12.75 14.79
CA TRP A 201 -4.42 -14.04 14.48
C TRP A 201 -3.70 -14.64 15.67
N ARG A 202 -3.78 -15.95 15.73
CA ARG A 202 -3.12 -16.77 16.74
C ARG A 202 -1.67 -17.01 16.33
N GLY A 203 -0.75 -16.94 17.28
CA GLY A 203 0.67 -17.11 17.00
C GLY A 203 1.50 -17.52 18.21
N LYS A 204 2.80 -17.65 17.96
CA LYS A 204 3.82 -17.90 18.99
C LYS A 204 4.88 -16.82 18.94
N VAL A 205 5.32 -16.38 20.12
CA VAL A 205 6.41 -15.41 20.26
C VAL A 205 7.72 -16.03 19.77
N THR A 206 8.40 -15.34 18.86
CA THR A 206 9.72 -15.74 18.33
C THR A 206 10.84 -14.88 18.90
N ARG A 207 10.57 -13.61 19.24
CA ARG A 207 11.52 -12.69 19.87
C ARG A 207 10.79 -11.68 20.74
N VAL A 208 11.43 -11.25 21.83
CA VAL A 208 10.95 -10.16 22.70
C VAL A 208 12.11 -9.19 22.97
N ALA A 209 11.86 -7.90 22.83
CA ALA A 209 12.73 -6.85 23.32
C ALA A 209 11.95 -6.00 24.34
N ILE A 210 12.44 -5.99 25.58
CA ILE A 210 11.76 -5.34 26.70
C ILE A 210 12.01 -3.84 26.63
N GLY A 211 10.96 -3.04 26.81
CA GLY A 211 11.03 -1.58 26.76
C GLY A 211 10.27 -0.91 27.90
N ALA A 212 10.62 0.33 28.20
CA ALA A 212 10.00 1.11 29.28
C ALA A 212 8.52 1.44 29.02
N ILE A 213 8.15 1.64 27.74
CA ILE A 213 6.79 2.02 27.32
C ILE A 213 5.99 0.78 26.86
N GLY A 214 6.67 -0.24 26.35
CA GLY A 214 6.08 -1.49 25.88
C GLY A 214 7.15 -2.44 25.38
N ASP A 215 6.82 -3.73 25.36
CA ASP A 215 7.71 -4.77 24.87
C ASP A 215 7.49 -4.94 23.37
N GLU A 216 8.54 -4.82 22.56
CA GLU A 216 8.47 -5.19 21.14
C GLU A 216 8.50 -6.71 21.02
N VAL A 217 7.50 -7.27 20.33
CA VAL A 217 7.32 -8.72 20.22
C VAL A 217 7.25 -9.11 18.76
N ALA A 218 8.15 -9.99 18.34
CA ALA A 218 8.05 -10.70 17.07
C ALA A 218 7.24 -11.98 17.27
N VAL A 219 6.31 -12.24 16.36
CA VAL A 219 5.37 -13.34 16.42
C VAL A 219 5.32 -14.04 15.07
N GLN A 220 5.33 -15.38 15.10
CA GLN A 220 4.96 -16.21 13.96
C GLN A 220 3.50 -16.63 14.12
N THR A 221 2.64 -16.27 13.17
CA THR A 221 1.25 -16.72 13.16
C THR A 221 1.15 -18.20 12.82
N ALA A 222 0.01 -18.82 13.13
CA ALA A 222 -0.27 -20.20 12.72
C ALA A 222 -0.23 -20.40 11.18
N ALA A 223 -0.51 -19.34 10.42
CA ALA A 223 -0.41 -19.33 8.95
C ALA A 223 1.02 -19.13 8.42
N GLY A 224 2.05 -19.12 9.30
CA GLY A 224 3.46 -18.97 8.91
C GLY A 224 3.92 -17.53 8.67
N VAL A 225 3.03 -16.54 8.82
CA VAL A 225 3.36 -15.12 8.63
C VAL A 225 4.13 -14.59 9.84
N GLN A 226 5.24 -13.91 9.59
CA GLN A 226 5.99 -13.19 10.61
C GLN A 226 5.47 -11.77 10.75
N LEU A 227 5.34 -11.30 11.98
CA LEU A 227 4.91 -9.94 12.27
C LEU A 227 5.47 -9.43 13.60
N VAL A 228 5.57 -8.11 13.70
CA VAL A 228 6.13 -7.40 14.85
C VAL A 228 5.08 -6.44 15.39
N GLY A 229 4.85 -6.53 16.70
CA GLY A 229 3.94 -5.64 17.41
C GLY A 229 4.46 -5.29 18.80
N PHE A 230 3.58 -4.71 19.60
CA PHE A 230 3.89 -4.33 20.97
C PHE A 230 2.91 -4.95 21.96
N ALA A 231 3.45 -5.41 23.08
CA ALA A 231 2.71 -5.76 24.28
C ALA A 231 2.88 -4.66 25.33
N ILE A 232 1.97 -4.60 26.30
CA ILE A 232 2.10 -3.70 27.46
C ILE A 232 3.42 -3.94 28.18
N ALA A 233 4.02 -2.89 28.74
CA ALA A 233 5.24 -3.03 29.53
C ALA A 233 5.03 -4.03 30.69
N GLY A 234 5.99 -4.93 30.91
CA GLY A 234 5.86 -5.95 31.94
C GLY A 234 4.87 -7.08 31.58
N SER A 235 4.56 -7.27 30.29
CA SER A 235 3.65 -8.31 29.79
C SER A 235 4.00 -9.74 30.22
N GLY A 236 5.25 -9.98 30.65
CA GLY A 236 5.74 -11.30 31.01
C GLY A 236 5.88 -12.25 29.82
N LEU A 237 5.70 -11.76 28.58
CA LEU A 237 5.84 -12.58 27.38
C LEU A 237 7.29 -13.05 27.22
N ARG A 238 7.44 -14.30 26.75
CA ARG A 238 8.72 -14.96 26.50
C ARG A 238 8.60 -15.78 25.21
N VAL A 239 9.72 -16.09 24.58
CA VAL A 239 9.79 -16.94 23.38
C VAL A 239 9.02 -18.24 23.60
N GLY A 240 8.27 -18.68 22.59
CA GLY A 240 7.45 -19.88 22.61
C GLY A 240 6.04 -19.71 23.20
N ARG A 241 5.75 -18.60 23.90
CA ARG A 241 4.42 -18.34 24.44
C ARG A 241 3.39 -18.14 23.33
N LYS A 242 2.19 -18.71 23.55
CA LYS A 242 1.03 -18.52 22.67
C LYS A 242 0.43 -17.13 22.91
N VAL A 243 0.21 -16.41 21.82
CA VAL A 243 -0.30 -15.05 21.82
C VAL A 243 -1.39 -14.90 20.77
N VAL A 244 -2.17 -13.83 20.90
CA VAL A 244 -2.99 -13.28 19.84
C VAL A 244 -2.37 -11.95 19.43
N VAL A 245 -2.23 -11.77 18.13
CA VAL A 245 -1.86 -10.50 17.51
C VAL A 245 -3.09 -9.87 16.91
N GLN A 246 -3.25 -8.57 17.07
CA GLN A 246 -4.39 -7.83 16.52
C GLN A 246 -3.87 -6.62 15.75
N VAL A 247 -4.38 -6.45 14.53
CA VAL A 247 -4.03 -5.32 13.66
C VAL A 247 -5.28 -4.49 13.36
N PRO A 248 -5.44 -3.29 13.94
CA PRO A 248 -6.60 -2.46 13.65
C PRO A 248 -6.74 -2.20 12.14
N GLU A 249 -7.94 -2.34 11.59
CA GLU A 249 -8.19 -2.20 10.15
C GLU A 249 -7.76 -0.82 9.61
N SER A 250 -7.89 0.24 10.42
CA SER A 250 -7.46 1.60 10.07
C SER A 250 -5.95 1.81 10.14
N SER A 251 -5.21 0.86 10.71
CA SER A 251 -3.75 0.90 10.78
C SER A 251 -3.10 0.14 9.63
N VAL A 252 -3.91 -0.46 8.74
CA VAL A 252 -3.45 -1.09 7.50
C VAL A 252 -3.49 -0.05 6.38
N VAL A 253 -2.33 0.21 5.79
CA VAL A 253 -2.16 1.05 4.60
C VAL A 253 -1.97 0.16 3.38
N LEU A 254 -2.54 0.54 2.25
CA LEU A 254 -2.40 -0.18 1.00
C LEU A 254 -1.54 0.62 0.03
N ALA A 255 -0.53 -0.03 -0.53
CA ALA A 255 0.27 0.49 -1.62
C ALA A 255 0.07 -0.39 -2.85
N LEU A 256 0.08 0.23 -4.03
CA LEU A 256 0.18 -0.52 -5.28
C LEU A 256 1.62 -1.02 -5.41
N LEU A 257 1.75 -2.26 -5.85
CA LEU A 257 3.04 -2.81 -6.23
C LEU A 257 3.39 -2.19 -7.59
N ALA A 258 4.52 -1.48 -7.59
CA ALA A 258 5.10 -0.87 -8.77
C ALA A 258 5.64 -2.00 -9.67
#